data_AF-A0A939V0Z4-F1
#
_entry.id   AF-A0A939V0Z4-F1
#
_cell.length_a   1.000
_cell.length_b   1.000
_cell.length_c   1.000
_cell.angle_alpha   90.00
_cell.angle_beta   90.00
_cell.angle_gamma   90.00
#
_symmetry.space_group_name_H-M   'P 1'
#
loop_
_entity.id
_entity.type
_entity.pdbx_description
1 polymer ?
#
loop_
_entity_poly.entity_id
_entity_poly.type
_entity_poly.pdbx_seq_one_letter_code
_entity_poly.pdbx_strand_id
1 'polypeptide(L)'
;MNDIQFEEYIRSELTNKVKMTEVILRAYYELMLENGITADEINQKIDEIIGRKVKGDYNRFIRKNCPRCGATVTESYSQPYRGMCAKCGTKVMFYPFDDTEEPQQKDPLAGLGF
;
A
#
# COMPACT_ATOMS: atom_id res chain seq x y z
N MET A 1 28.11 -20.30 9.47
CA MET A 1 27.52 -20.25 8.12
C MET A 1 28.00 -18.94 7.52
N ASN A 2 28.81 -18.97 6.46
CA ASN A 2 29.37 -17.73 5.88
C ASN A 2 28.27 -17.00 5.09
N ASP A 3 28.35 -15.67 5.01
CA ASP A 3 27.31 -14.80 4.44
C ASP A 3 26.85 -15.23 3.03
N ILE A 4 27.77 -15.72 2.20
CA ILE A 4 27.49 -16.23 0.84
C ILE A 4 26.54 -17.44 0.87
N GLN A 5 26.71 -18.34 1.83
CA GLN A 5 25.86 -19.53 1.97
C GLN A 5 24.46 -19.19 2.50
N PHE A 6 24.34 -18.10 3.26
CA PHE A 6 23.06 -17.60 3.74
C PHE A 6 22.24 -16.93 2.63
N GLU A 7 22.88 -16.14 1.77
CA GLU A 7 22.21 -15.53 0.61
C GLU A 7 21.73 -16.57 -0.40
N GLU A 8 22.55 -17.59 -0.69
CA GLU A 8 22.15 -18.70 -1.57
C GLU A 8 20.96 -19.48 -1.00
N TYR A 9 20.95 -19.71 0.31
CA TYR A 9 19.84 -20.36 0.99
C TYR A 9 18.53 -19.56 0.84
N ILE A 10 18.56 -18.24 1.15
CA ILE A 10 17.39 -17.36 1.01
C ILE A 10 16.88 -17.34 -0.44
N ARG A 11 17.79 -17.22 -1.42
CA ARG A 11 17.41 -17.24 -2.83
C ARG A 11 16.75 -18.56 -3.22
N SER A 12 17.28 -19.69 -2.75
CA SER A 12 16.71 -21.01 -3.03
C SER A 12 15.32 -21.16 -2.41
N GLU A 13 15.15 -20.69 -1.17
CA GLU A 13 13.88 -20.78 -0.45
C GLU A 13 12.82 -19.90 -1.11
N LEU A 14 13.18 -18.66 -1.49
CA LEU A 14 12.29 -17.75 -2.20
C LEU A 14 11.87 -18.34 -3.56
N THR A 15 12.82 -18.91 -4.30
CA THR A 15 12.56 -19.55 -5.60
C THR A 15 11.59 -20.71 -5.44
N ASN A 16 11.77 -21.54 -4.41
CA ASN A 16 10.87 -22.66 -4.13
C ASN A 16 9.47 -22.18 -3.76
N LYS A 17 9.35 -21.14 -2.93
CA LYS A 17 8.06 -20.54 -2.58
C LYS A 17 7.33 -20.00 -3.81
N VAL A 18 8.03 -19.27 -4.68
CA VAL A 18 7.44 -18.73 -5.92
C VAL A 18 6.94 -19.86 -6.82
N LYS A 19 7.75 -20.91 -7.03
CA LYS A 19 7.33 -22.07 -7.83
C LYS A 19 6.11 -22.78 -7.25
N MET A 20 6.08 -22.96 -5.93
CA MET A 20 4.92 -23.56 -5.26
C MET A 20 3.66 -22.71 -5.43
N THR A 21 3.78 -21.39 -5.29
CA THR A 21 2.66 -20.47 -5.53
C THR A 21 2.18 -20.55 -6.98
N GLU A 22 3.09 -20.62 -7.95
CA GLU A 22 2.74 -20.75 -9.36
C GLU A 22 1.95 -22.05 -9.64
N VAL A 23 2.39 -23.18 -9.09
CA VAL A 23 1.68 -24.46 -9.22
C VAL A 23 0.28 -24.39 -8.62
N ILE A 24 0.15 -23.80 -7.43
CA ILE A 24 -1.14 -23.63 -6.76
C ILE A 24 -2.08 -22.73 -7.58
N LEU A 25 -1.58 -21.61 -8.10
CA LEU A 25 -2.38 -20.69 -8.92
C LEU A 25 -2.88 -21.35 -10.20
N ARG A 26 -2.04 -22.15 -10.86
CA ARG A 26 -2.45 -22.93 -12.04
C ARG A 26 -3.54 -23.94 -11.69
N ALA A 27 -3.40 -24.66 -10.58
CA ALA A 27 -4.42 -25.61 -10.14
C ALA A 27 -5.77 -24.93 -9.87
N TYR A 28 -5.76 -23.77 -9.21
CA TYR A 28 -6.99 -22.99 -9.01
C TYR A 28 -7.58 -22.46 -10.31
N TYR A 29 -6.74 -22.03 -11.25
CA TYR A 29 -7.20 -21.56 -12.56
C TYR A 29 -7.94 -22.67 -13.32
N GLU A 30 -7.37 -23.87 -13.39
CA GLU A 30 -8.03 -25.02 -14.03
C GLU A 30 -9.36 -25.36 -13.33
N LEU A 31 -9.39 -25.38 -11.99
CA LEU A 31 -10.63 -25.61 -11.23
C LEU A 31 -11.69 -24.56 -11.51
N MET A 32 -11.32 -23.29 -11.72
CA MET A 32 -12.28 -22.23 -12.06
C MET A 32 -12.88 -22.46 -13.45
N LEU A 33 -12.06 -22.85 -14.43
CA LEU A 33 -12.52 -23.20 -15.77
C LEU A 33 -13.46 -24.41 -15.75
N GLU A 34 -13.13 -25.45 -15.00
CA GLU A 34 -13.97 -26.65 -14.82
C GLU A 34 -15.34 -26.32 -14.20
N ASN A 35 -15.39 -25.31 -13.31
CA ASN A 35 -16.62 -24.82 -12.71
C ASN A 35 -17.40 -23.83 -13.61
N GLY A 36 -16.99 -23.67 -14.87
CA GLY A 36 -17.69 -22.85 -15.86
C GLY A 36 -17.38 -21.36 -15.80
N ILE A 37 -16.38 -20.94 -15.03
CA ILE A 37 -15.89 -19.56 -15.07
C ILE A 37 -15.05 -19.40 -16.33
N THR A 38 -15.32 -18.38 -17.12
CA THR A 38 -14.58 -18.11 -18.35
C THR A 38 -13.24 -17.44 -18.05
N ALA A 39 -12.26 -17.62 -18.94
CA ALA A 39 -10.98 -16.93 -18.84
C ALA A 39 -11.14 -15.39 -18.82
N ASP A 40 -12.12 -14.86 -19.56
CA ASP A 40 -12.41 -13.43 -19.62
C ASP A 40 -12.90 -12.89 -18.26
N GLU A 41 -13.77 -13.61 -17.56
CA GLU A 41 -14.24 -13.23 -16.21
C GLU A 41 -13.09 -13.24 -15.19
N ILE A 42 -12.19 -14.22 -15.29
CA ILE A 42 -10.99 -14.29 -14.43
C ILE A 42 -10.09 -13.09 -14.68
N ASN A 43 -9.79 -12.78 -15.95
CA ASN A 43 -8.96 -11.66 -16.34
C ASN A 43 -9.57 -10.32 -15.91
N GLN A 44 -10.87 -10.13 -16.12
CA GLN A 44 -11.59 -8.95 -15.63
C GLN A 44 -11.44 -8.79 -14.11
N LYS A 45 -11.53 -9.90 -13.35
CA LYS A 45 -11.36 -9.84 -11.89
C LYS A 45 -9.94 -9.49 -11.47
N ILE A 46 -8.94 -9.99 -12.20
CA ILE A 46 -7.52 -9.62 -12.01
C ILE A 46 -7.37 -8.12 -12.23
N ASP A 47 -7.91 -7.57 -13.31
CA ASP A 47 -7.85 -6.15 -13.62
C ASP A 47 -8.54 -5.29 -12.56
N GLU A 48 -9.69 -5.72 -12.03
CA GLU A 48 -10.36 -5.06 -10.91
C GLU A 48 -9.51 -5.06 -9.63
N ILE A 49 -8.81 -6.16 -9.34
CA ILE A 49 -7.94 -6.28 -8.17
C ILE A 49 -6.70 -5.38 -8.34
N ILE A 50 -6.07 -5.40 -9.52
CA ILE A 50 -4.95 -4.53 -9.86
C ILE A 50 -5.40 -3.07 -9.76
N GLY A 51 -6.53 -2.71 -10.36
CA GLY A 51 -7.09 -1.37 -10.30
C GLY A 51 -7.38 -0.90 -8.87
N ARG A 52 -7.86 -1.79 -7.99
CA ARG A 52 -8.04 -1.49 -6.54
C ARG A 52 -6.72 -1.30 -5.82
N LYS A 53 -5.71 -2.14 -6.08
CA LYS A 53 -4.37 -2.01 -5.47
C LYS A 53 -3.66 -0.75 -5.94
N VAL A 54 -3.74 -0.41 -7.23
CA VAL A 54 -3.21 0.85 -7.78
C VAL A 54 -3.87 2.05 -7.10
N LYS A 55 -5.19 2.02 -6.87
CA LYS A 55 -5.89 3.09 -6.13
C LYS A 55 -5.53 3.15 -4.64
N GLY A 56 -5.20 2.01 -4.01
CA GLY A 56 -4.80 1.94 -2.60
C GLY A 56 -3.35 2.36 -2.34
N ASP A 57 -2.42 2.04 -3.25
CA ASP A 57 -0.99 2.33 -3.09
C ASP A 57 -0.58 3.72 -3.61
N TYR A 58 -1.34 4.33 -4.52
CA TYR A 58 -1.05 5.69 -5.02
C TYR A 58 -1.30 6.82 -4.01
N ASN A 59 -1.91 6.54 -2.86
CA ASN A 59 -2.05 7.50 -1.77
C ASN A 59 -0.82 7.58 -0.84
N ARG A 60 0.26 6.83 -1.11
CA ARG A 60 1.50 6.92 -0.30
C ARG A 60 2.37 8.14 -0.59
N PHE A 61 1.99 9.03 -1.49
CA PHE A 61 2.60 10.36 -1.53
C PHE A 61 1.90 11.25 -0.50
N ILE A 62 2.17 10.99 0.78
CA ILE A 62 1.73 11.90 1.82
C ILE A 62 2.43 13.24 1.53
N ARG A 63 1.64 14.26 1.22
CA ARG A 63 2.11 15.62 0.96
C ARG A 63 1.74 16.47 2.16
N LYS A 64 2.73 17.11 2.77
CA LYS A 64 2.53 18.06 3.87
C LYS A 64 3.05 19.42 3.47
N ASN A 65 2.44 20.47 3.98
CA ASN A 65 2.99 21.81 3.81
C ASN A 65 4.18 22.01 4.76
N CYS A 66 5.23 22.64 4.27
CA CYS A 66 6.37 22.98 5.10
C CYS A 66 5.93 23.94 6.21
N PRO A 67 6.19 23.63 7.49
CA PRO A 67 5.78 24.51 8.60
C PRO A 67 6.50 25.86 8.59
N ARG A 68 7.60 25.99 7.84
CA ARG A 68 8.41 27.22 7.78
C ARG A 68 8.06 28.14 6.62
N CYS A 69 7.77 27.60 5.44
CA CYS A 69 7.56 28.40 4.22
C CYS A 69 6.27 28.09 3.47
N GLY A 70 5.45 27.17 3.98
CA GLY A 70 4.18 26.77 3.37
C GLY A 70 4.29 25.96 2.08
N ALA A 71 5.49 25.79 1.51
CA ALA A 71 5.67 25.02 0.29
C ALA A 71 5.35 23.54 0.51
N THR A 72 4.72 22.89 -0.48
CA THR A 72 4.42 21.46 -0.42
C THR A 72 5.70 20.63 -0.37
N VAL A 73 5.74 19.69 0.57
CA VAL A 73 6.82 18.73 0.79
C VAL A 73 6.26 17.33 0.57
N THR A 74 7.00 16.53 -0.19
CA THR A 74 6.70 15.11 -0.41
C THR A 74 7.63 14.27 0.45
N GLU A 75 7.11 13.16 0.95
CA GLU A 75 7.92 12.15 1.64
C GLU A 75 9.04 11.60 0.74
N SER A 76 10.19 11.33 1.34
CA SER A 76 11.36 10.76 0.67
C SER A 76 11.19 9.26 0.50
N TYR A 77 11.38 8.77 -0.73
CA TYR A 77 11.42 7.35 -1.03
C TYR A 77 12.53 6.59 -0.30
N SER A 78 13.68 7.23 -0.09
CA SER A 78 14.84 6.59 0.54
C SER A 78 14.80 6.64 2.08
N GLN A 79 13.95 7.49 2.66
CA GLN A 79 13.80 7.65 4.10
C GLN A 79 12.32 7.82 4.44
N PRO A 80 11.61 6.71 4.72
CA PRO A 80 10.22 6.75 5.13
C PRO A 80 10.03 7.70 6.32
N TYR A 81 8.87 8.33 6.35
CA TYR A 81 8.40 9.29 7.36
C TYR A 81 9.17 10.61 7.38
N ARG A 82 9.99 10.89 6.36
CA ARG A 82 10.82 12.09 6.28
C ARG A 82 10.76 12.71 4.91
N GLY A 83 10.69 14.04 4.86
CA GLY A 83 10.89 14.81 3.63
C GLY A 83 11.72 16.05 3.93
N MET A 84 12.25 16.67 2.88
CA MET A 84 12.96 17.94 2.99
C MET A 84 12.31 18.96 2.06
N CYS A 85 11.99 20.14 2.60
CA CYS A 85 11.45 21.22 1.80
C CYS A 85 12.50 21.73 0.81
N ALA A 86 12.23 21.62 -0.49
CA ALA A 86 13.13 22.09 -1.53
C ALA A 86 13.34 23.63 -1.52
N LYS A 87 12.42 24.39 -0.92
CA LYS A 87 12.53 25.86 -0.85
C LYS A 87 13.38 26.37 0.31
N CYS A 88 13.21 25.82 1.51
CA CYS A 88 13.85 26.35 2.72
C CYS A 88 14.74 25.35 3.47
N GLY A 89 14.91 24.13 2.94
CA GLY A 89 15.74 23.08 3.54
C GLY A 89 15.19 22.46 4.83
N THR A 90 14.02 22.91 5.30
CA THR A 90 13.41 22.38 6.52
C THR A 90 13.04 20.91 6.35
N LYS A 91 13.47 20.07 7.30
CA LYS A 91 13.09 18.66 7.39
C LYS A 91 11.66 18.56 7.95
N VAL A 92 10.83 17.76 7.31
CA VAL A 92 9.42 17.53 7.68
C VAL A 92 9.23 16.05 8.00
N MET A 93 8.53 15.78 9.10
CA MET A 93 8.18 14.42 9.51
C MET A 93 6.75 14.08 9.06
N PHE A 94 6.60 12.89 8.50
CA PHE A 94 5.32 12.31 8.11
C PHE A 94 5.03 11.18 9.08
N TYR A 95 4.14 11.37 10.05
CA TYR A 95 3.77 10.30 10.96
C TYR A 95 2.71 9.41 10.29
N PRO A 96 2.83 8.07 10.37
CA PRO A 96 1.81 7.15 9.85
C PRO A 96 0.49 7.22 10.63
N PHE A 97 0.52 7.79 11.83
CA PHE A 97 -0.63 8.04 12.70
C PHE A 97 -0.55 9.52 13.12
N ASP A 98 -1.06 10.44 12.30
CA ASP A 98 -1.40 11.77 12.80
C ASP A 98 -2.91 11.77 13.05
N ASP A 99 -3.24 11.69 14.33
CA ASP A 99 -4.57 11.72 14.94
C ASP A 99 -5.27 13.08 14.74
N THR A 100 -5.55 13.40 13.47
CA THR A 100 -6.45 14.50 13.08
C THR A 100 -7.52 13.97 12.12
N GLU A 101 -8.10 12.82 12.44
CA GLU A 101 -9.55 12.78 12.40
C GLU A 101 -10.00 13.64 13.59
N GLU A 102 -10.40 14.90 13.35
CA GLU A 102 -11.21 15.60 14.34
C GLU A 102 -12.34 14.63 14.71
N PRO A 103 -12.49 14.22 15.98
CA PRO A 103 -13.67 13.47 16.36
C PRO A 103 -14.84 14.38 16.01
N GLN A 104 -15.65 13.97 15.03
CA GLN A 104 -16.93 14.62 14.77
C GLN A 104 -17.70 14.54 16.08
N GLN A 105 -17.62 15.59 16.89
CA GLN A 105 -18.46 15.77 18.06
C GLN A 105 -19.87 16.01 17.52
N LYS A 106 -20.57 14.91 17.23
CA LYS A 106 -22.02 14.91 17.07
C LYS A 106 -22.56 15.14 18.47
N ASP A 107 -22.89 16.38 18.79
CA ASP A 107 -23.72 16.70 19.95
C ASP A 107 -25.00 15.86 19.89
N PRO A 108 -25.26 14.93 20.83
CA PRO A 108 -26.43 14.06 20.73
C PRO A 108 -27.77 14.73 21.08
N LEU A 109 -27.84 16.05 21.26
CA LEU A 109 -29.00 16.72 21.87
C LEU A 109 -29.59 17.91 21.09
N ALA A 110 -29.08 18.24 19.90
CA ALA A 110 -29.72 19.22 19.02
C ALA A 110 -30.77 18.53 18.12
N GLY A 111 -31.82 17.96 18.72
CA GLY A 111 -32.79 17.16 17.95
C GLY A 111 -34.08 16.77 18.65
N LEU A 112 -34.44 17.38 19.78
CA LEU A 112 -35.79 17.28 20.32
C LEU A 112 -36.32 18.68 20.60
N GLY A 113 -36.99 19.22 19.57
CA GLY A 113 -37.98 20.26 19.80
C GLY A 113 -39.14 19.65 20.58
N PHE A 114 -39.41 20.24 21.74
CA PHE A 114 -40.72 20.35 22.34
C PHE A 114 -40.91 21.82 22.73
#